data_AF-A0A640TSV8-F1
#
_entry.id   AF-A0A640TSV8-F1
#
_cell.length_a   1.000
_cell.length_b   1.000
_cell.length_c   1.000
_cell.angle_alpha   90.00
_cell.angle_beta   90.00
_cell.angle_gamma   90.00
#
_symmetry.space_group_name_H-M   'P 1'
#
loop_
_entity.id
_entity.type
_entity.pdbx_description
1 polymer ?
#
loop_
_entity_poly.entity_id
_entity_poly.type
_entity_poly.pdbx_seq_one_letter_code
_entity_poly.pdbx_strand_id
1 'polypeptide(L)'
;MSQKNHEGKKSARERLQEQREKEKARARRGRQAIVAGAVVAVLAVAGGIAVWASSSSGKPAANDNEVAVPKQASGGDRPAVPVGSADAPSTLTVWEDFRCPACQQFETGFRPVIHELEDSGRLKSEYHLVTIIDGNAGGQGSRNAANAALCAQDAGKFRAYHDLLYSHQPPEPQDKFGDKKYLLQLAGKVKGLVTPAFTKCVNDGTYDRFVKKSNDAFATSGYRGTPTVLLNGKDLSKEKGGQFGPADLKKMVLDANKAKQPGNKQPGKKSATPHTGASPQDKHPGTPQDKHPGMPQDKHPGTPQDKHPGRSAAPQGELTGRSGAPAS
;
A
#
# COMPACT_ATOMS: atom_id res chain seq x y z
N MET A 1 -53.20 66.89 -69.98
CA MET A 1 -53.10 66.03 -68.77
C MET A 1 -51.82 65.22 -68.85
N SER A 2 -50.90 65.30 -67.89
CA SER A 2 -49.89 64.27 -67.53
C SER A 2 -48.62 64.92 -66.92
N GLN A 3 -48.69 65.36 -65.66
CA GLN A 3 -47.49 65.70 -64.87
C GLN A 3 -47.43 64.99 -63.51
N LYS A 4 -48.44 64.18 -63.13
CA LYS A 4 -48.50 63.52 -61.81
C LYS A 4 -47.76 62.17 -61.69
N ASN A 5 -47.06 61.70 -62.73
CA ASN A 5 -46.50 60.34 -62.76
C ASN A 5 -44.98 60.21 -62.54
N HIS A 6 -44.25 61.31 -62.31
CA HIS A 6 -42.78 61.25 -62.13
C HIS A 6 -42.29 61.36 -60.67
N GLU A 7 -43.08 61.93 -59.75
CA GLU A 7 -42.66 62.13 -58.36
C GLU A 7 -42.75 60.84 -57.51
N GLY A 8 -43.75 59.98 -57.76
CA GLY A 8 -43.89 58.70 -57.06
C GLY A 8 -42.74 57.71 -57.30
N LYS A 9 -42.08 57.76 -58.47
CA LYS A 9 -41.02 56.82 -58.86
C LYS A 9 -39.63 57.15 -58.28
N LYS A 10 -39.37 58.40 -57.86
CA LYS A 10 -38.11 58.76 -57.18
C LYS A 10 -38.10 58.30 -55.72
N SER A 11 -39.21 58.49 -55.00
CA SER A 11 -39.31 58.10 -53.58
C SER A 11 -39.19 56.59 -53.32
N ALA A 12 -39.64 55.74 -54.27
CA ALA A 12 -39.56 54.29 -54.14
C ALA A 12 -38.10 53.77 -54.27
N ARG A 13 -37.27 54.43 -55.08
CA ARG A 13 -35.85 54.05 -55.26
C ARG A 13 -34.97 54.46 -54.09
N GLU A 14 -35.21 55.65 -53.52
CA GLU A 14 -34.50 56.11 -52.31
C GLU A 14 -34.80 55.22 -51.10
N ARG A 15 -36.07 54.84 -50.88
CA ARG A 15 -36.45 53.92 -49.78
C ARG A 15 -35.80 52.55 -49.91
N LEU A 16 -35.67 52.01 -51.13
CA LEU A 16 -34.97 50.75 -51.39
C LEU A 16 -33.45 50.86 -51.16
N GLN A 17 -32.85 52.02 -51.43
CA GLN A 17 -31.43 52.27 -51.15
C GLN A 17 -31.19 52.39 -49.64
N GLU A 18 -32.02 53.14 -48.91
CA GLU A 18 -31.93 53.24 -47.44
C GLU A 18 -32.12 51.88 -46.75
N GLN A 19 -33.05 51.05 -47.24
CA GLN A 19 -33.26 49.70 -46.70
C GLN A 19 -32.04 48.82 -46.95
N ARG A 20 -31.46 48.84 -48.16
CA ARG A 20 -30.24 48.09 -48.49
C ARG A 20 -29.03 48.55 -47.69
N GLU A 21 -28.92 49.84 -47.36
CA GLU A 21 -27.86 50.37 -46.50
C GLU A 21 -28.04 49.94 -45.04
N LYS A 22 -29.27 49.97 -44.51
CA LYS A 22 -29.60 49.47 -43.17
C LYS A 22 -29.35 47.96 -43.04
N GLU A 23 -29.68 47.17 -44.07
CA GLU A 23 -29.38 45.74 -44.12
C GLU A 23 -27.88 45.45 -44.20
N LYS A 24 -27.13 46.18 -45.05
CA LYS A 24 -25.65 46.06 -45.12
C LYS A 24 -24.98 46.44 -43.79
N ALA A 25 -25.49 47.46 -43.09
CA ALA A 25 -24.97 47.85 -41.78
C ALA A 25 -25.24 46.78 -40.70
N ARG A 26 -26.44 46.17 -40.69
CA ARG A 26 -26.78 45.06 -39.78
C ARG A 26 -25.97 43.80 -40.09
N ALA A 27 -25.77 43.46 -41.37
CA ALA A 27 -24.95 42.33 -41.78
C ALA A 27 -23.48 42.51 -41.40
N ARG A 28 -22.92 43.73 -41.52
CA ARG A 28 -21.55 44.05 -41.08
C ARG A 28 -21.41 43.91 -39.55
N ARG A 29 -22.36 44.44 -38.77
CA ARG A 29 -22.35 44.32 -37.30
C ARG A 29 -22.48 42.86 -36.84
N GLY A 30 -23.37 42.07 -37.47
CA GLY A 30 -23.52 40.64 -37.17
C GLY A 30 -22.26 39.83 -37.49
N ARG A 31 -21.64 40.07 -38.64
CA ARG A 31 -20.40 39.39 -39.04
C ARG A 31 -19.22 39.76 -38.14
N GLN A 32 -19.12 41.02 -37.70
CA GLN A 32 -18.12 41.45 -36.72
C GLN A 32 -18.33 40.82 -35.34
N ALA A 33 -19.58 40.65 -34.88
CA ALA A 33 -19.88 39.97 -33.63
C ALA A 33 -19.53 38.47 -33.65
N ILE A 34 -19.77 37.78 -34.78
CA ILE A 34 -19.41 36.37 -34.97
C ILE A 34 -17.88 36.19 -34.97
N VAL A 35 -17.14 37.07 -35.67
CA VAL A 35 -15.67 37.02 -35.70
C VAL A 35 -15.08 37.34 -34.33
N ALA A 36 -15.60 38.35 -33.62
CA ALA A 36 -15.16 38.66 -32.26
C ALA A 36 -15.41 37.49 -31.28
N GLY A 37 -16.59 36.85 -31.36
CA GLY A 37 -16.90 35.67 -30.56
C GLY A 37 -15.99 34.47 -30.86
N ALA A 38 -15.68 34.23 -32.14
CA ALA A 38 -14.78 33.16 -32.55
C ALA A 38 -13.34 33.39 -32.06
N VAL A 39 -12.85 34.63 -32.10
CA VAL A 39 -11.50 34.98 -31.59
C VAL A 39 -11.41 34.79 -30.08
N VAL A 40 -12.43 35.19 -29.31
CA VAL A 40 -12.46 34.98 -27.86
C VAL A 40 -12.51 33.49 -27.51
N ALA A 41 -13.28 32.68 -28.24
CA ALA A 41 -13.34 31.24 -28.04
C ALA A 41 -12.00 30.55 -28.34
N VAL A 42 -11.32 30.92 -29.43
CA VAL A 42 -9.99 30.39 -29.78
C VAL A 42 -8.95 30.80 -28.73
N LEU A 43 -8.97 32.05 -28.25
CA LEU A 43 -8.06 32.50 -27.19
C LEU A 43 -8.33 31.81 -25.85
N ALA A 44 -9.59 31.50 -25.52
CA ALA A 44 -9.93 30.74 -24.32
C ALA A 44 -9.47 29.27 -24.41
N VAL A 45 -9.57 28.65 -25.59
CA VAL A 45 -9.05 27.28 -25.83
C VAL A 45 -7.52 27.28 -25.80
N ALA A 46 -6.86 28.24 -26.43
CA ALA A 46 -5.40 28.38 -26.40
C ALA A 46 -4.89 28.67 -24.98
N GLY A 47 -5.57 29.54 -24.22
CA GLY A 47 -5.27 29.82 -22.82
C GLY A 47 -5.51 28.61 -21.90
N GLY A 48 -6.58 27.85 -22.13
CA GLY A 48 -6.86 26.61 -21.41
C GLY A 48 -5.82 25.51 -21.66
N ILE A 49 -5.36 25.37 -22.90
CA ILE A 49 -4.27 24.44 -23.27
C ILE A 49 -2.94 24.91 -22.67
N ALA A 50 -2.65 26.21 -22.65
CA ALA A 50 -1.42 26.75 -22.05
C ALA A 50 -1.40 26.58 -20.52
N VAL A 51 -2.53 26.75 -19.84
CA VAL A 51 -2.65 26.52 -18.39
C VAL A 51 -2.60 25.03 -18.05
N TRP A 52 -3.18 24.15 -18.88
CA TRP A 52 -3.08 22.70 -18.70
C TRP A 52 -1.66 22.17 -18.98
N ALA A 53 -0.98 22.69 -20.01
CA ALA A 53 0.42 22.37 -20.33
C ALA A 53 1.38 22.92 -19.25
N SER A 54 1.09 24.09 -18.68
CA SER A 54 1.91 24.69 -17.61
C SER A 54 1.66 24.07 -16.23
N SER A 55 0.49 23.47 -16.01
CA SER A 55 0.18 22.68 -14.80
C SER A 55 0.71 21.23 -14.89
N SER A 56 1.16 20.79 -16.06
CA SER A 56 1.78 19.47 -16.30
C SER A 56 3.29 19.55 -16.56
N SER A 57 3.85 20.75 -16.74
CA SER A 57 5.30 20.99 -16.79
C SER A 57 5.90 20.99 -15.37
N GLY A 58 6.17 19.78 -14.86
CA GLY A 58 6.84 19.60 -13.57
C GLY A 58 7.11 18.15 -13.16
N LYS A 59 6.89 17.16 -14.04
CA LYS A 59 7.46 15.82 -13.86
C LYS A 59 8.56 15.65 -14.91
N PRO A 60 9.84 15.52 -14.52
CA PRO A 60 10.80 14.91 -15.41
C PRO A 60 10.20 13.58 -15.86
N ALA A 61 10.31 13.25 -17.14
CA ALA A 61 10.04 11.89 -17.58
C ALA A 61 10.85 10.97 -16.67
N ALA A 62 10.16 10.21 -15.82
CA ALA A 62 10.81 9.21 -15.00
C ALA A 62 11.54 8.30 -15.99
N ASN A 63 12.84 8.10 -15.78
CA ASN A 63 13.55 7.08 -16.52
C ASN A 63 12.74 5.78 -16.31
N ASP A 64 12.15 5.21 -17.36
CA ASP A 64 11.30 4.02 -17.24
C ASP A 64 12.07 2.80 -16.67
N ASN A 65 13.40 2.92 -16.57
CA ASN A 65 14.33 1.98 -15.98
C ASN A 65 14.61 2.19 -14.48
N GLU A 66 14.09 3.25 -13.85
CA GLU A 66 14.33 3.48 -12.42
C GLU A 66 13.46 2.56 -11.56
N VAL A 67 14.11 1.84 -10.65
CA VAL A 67 13.48 0.93 -9.70
C VAL A 67 13.00 1.75 -8.51
N ALA A 68 11.69 1.83 -8.31
CA ALA A 68 11.12 2.46 -7.13
C ALA A 68 11.60 1.74 -5.86
N VAL A 69 12.05 2.49 -4.86
CA VAL A 69 12.54 1.96 -3.58
C VAL A 69 11.57 2.34 -2.46
N PRO A 70 11.02 1.37 -1.72
CA PRO A 70 10.14 1.66 -0.59
C PRO A 70 10.83 2.47 0.49
N LYS A 71 10.06 3.19 1.31
CA LYS A 71 10.62 3.97 2.42
C LYS A 71 11.46 3.09 3.34
N GLN A 72 12.66 3.58 3.66
CA GLN A 72 13.63 2.91 4.54
C GLN A 72 14.17 1.56 4.00
N ALA A 73 13.74 1.10 2.82
CA ALA A 73 14.30 -0.09 2.18
C ALA A 73 15.67 0.24 1.56
N SER A 74 16.53 -0.78 1.44
CA SER A 74 17.75 -0.69 0.66
C SER A 74 17.46 -1.07 -0.79
N GLY A 75 17.79 -0.18 -1.73
CA GLY A 75 17.66 -0.41 -3.18
C GLY A 75 18.94 -0.90 -3.87
N GLY A 76 19.98 -1.25 -3.10
CA GLY A 76 21.29 -1.67 -3.61
C GLY A 76 21.27 -3.00 -4.38
N ASP A 77 22.43 -3.63 -4.54
CA ASP A 77 22.56 -4.88 -5.32
C ASP A 77 21.76 -6.05 -4.73
N ARG A 78 21.51 -6.01 -3.42
CA ARG A 78 20.64 -6.96 -2.71
C ARG A 78 19.50 -6.18 -2.04
N PRO A 79 18.39 -5.91 -2.76
CA PRO A 79 17.29 -5.15 -2.21
C PRO A 79 16.68 -5.81 -0.97
N ALA A 80 16.45 -5.02 0.08
CA ALA A 80 16.02 -5.51 1.38
C ALA A 80 15.06 -4.54 2.09
N VAL A 81 14.14 -5.08 2.88
CA VAL A 81 13.28 -4.33 3.80
C VAL A 81 13.78 -4.52 5.22
N PRO A 82 14.27 -3.45 5.89
CA PRO A 82 14.72 -3.56 7.26
C PRO A 82 13.54 -3.48 8.25
N VAL A 83 13.62 -4.26 9.31
CA VAL A 83 12.72 -4.22 10.48
C VAL A 83 13.57 -4.19 11.75
N GLY A 84 13.16 -3.42 12.75
CA GLY A 84 13.92 -3.20 13.98
C GLY A 84 14.80 -1.95 13.92
N SER A 85 15.71 -1.85 14.89
CA SER A 85 16.58 -0.67 15.03
C SER A 85 17.75 -0.75 14.04
N ALA A 86 18.07 0.35 13.35
CA ALA A 86 19.11 0.39 12.34
C ALA A 86 20.52 0.15 12.91
N ASP A 87 20.71 0.49 14.18
CA ASP A 87 21.93 0.36 14.98
C ASP A 87 21.95 -0.92 15.85
N ALA A 88 21.02 -1.86 15.63
CA ALA A 88 21.04 -3.13 16.34
C ALA A 88 22.35 -3.91 16.07
N PRO A 89 22.97 -4.50 17.09
CA PRO A 89 24.30 -5.12 17.00
C PRO A 89 24.34 -6.46 16.23
N SER A 90 23.19 -7.04 15.91
CA SER A 90 23.06 -8.24 15.09
C SER A 90 22.04 -8.03 13.97
N THR A 91 22.32 -8.61 12.80
CA THR A 91 21.45 -8.59 11.63
C THR A 91 20.98 -10.01 11.28
N LEU A 92 19.67 -10.20 11.14
CA LEU A 92 19.07 -11.40 10.58
C LEU A 92 18.71 -11.14 9.12
N THR A 93 19.39 -11.79 8.19
CA THR A 93 19.01 -11.75 6.77
C THR A 93 18.05 -12.89 6.48
N VAL A 94 16.90 -12.60 5.88
CA VAL A 94 15.89 -13.60 5.51
C VAL A 94 15.56 -13.45 4.04
N TRP A 95 15.93 -14.44 3.22
CA TRP A 95 15.42 -14.57 1.85
C TRP A 95 14.18 -15.43 1.87
N GLU A 96 13.07 -14.90 1.39
CA GLU A 96 11.77 -15.54 1.56
C GLU A 96 10.80 -15.27 0.41
N ASP A 97 9.82 -16.16 0.27
CA ASP A 97 8.76 -16.09 -0.72
C ASP A 97 7.42 -16.27 -0.02
N PHE A 98 6.50 -15.32 -0.22
CA PHE A 98 5.18 -15.33 0.44
C PHE A 98 4.28 -16.51 0.05
N ARG A 99 4.60 -17.30 -0.98
CA ARG A 99 3.91 -18.55 -1.32
C ARG A 99 4.63 -19.81 -0.83
N CYS A 100 5.86 -19.69 -0.32
CA CYS A 100 6.65 -20.84 0.10
C CYS A 100 6.17 -21.40 1.46
N PRO A 101 5.78 -22.69 1.54
CA PRO A 101 5.35 -23.31 2.79
C PRO A 101 6.45 -23.36 3.86
N ALA A 102 7.71 -23.57 3.47
CA ALA A 102 8.84 -23.56 4.40
C ALA A 102 9.07 -22.16 5.00
N CYS A 103 8.84 -21.10 4.21
CA CYS A 103 8.87 -19.72 4.73
C CYS A 103 7.76 -19.49 5.73
N GLN A 104 6.53 -19.97 5.46
CA GLN A 104 5.43 -19.89 6.43
C GLN A 104 5.76 -20.62 7.74
N GLN A 105 6.34 -21.82 7.67
CA GLN A 105 6.75 -22.57 8.86
C GLN A 105 7.79 -21.80 9.68
N PHE A 106 8.82 -21.27 9.01
CA PHE A 106 9.84 -20.44 9.65
C PHE A 106 9.22 -19.21 10.31
N GLU A 107 8.46 -18.40 9.56
CA GLU A 107 7.87 -17.18 10.08
C GLU A 107 6.87 -17.45 11.21
N THR A 108 6.07 -18.50 11.11
CA THR A 108 5.15 -18.87 12.20
C THR A 108 5.91 -19.31 13.47
N GLY A 109 6.98 -20.09 13.32
CA GLY A 109 7.75 -20.62 14.45
C GLY A 109 8.70 -19.61 15.10
N PHE A 110 9.33 -18.73 14.30
CA PHE A 110 10.39 -17.83 14.74
C PHE A 110 9.92 -16.39 14.99
N ARG A 111 8.77 -15.98 14.44
CA ARG A 111 8.24 -14.61 14.64
C ARG A 111 8.25 -14.15 16.10
N PRO A 112 7.79 -14.93 17.10
CA PRO A 112 7.77 -14.45 18.48
C PRO A 112 9.16 -14.03 19.00
N VAL A 113 10.19 -14.82 18.69
CA VAL A 113 11.56 -14.52 19.13
C VAL A 113 12.21 -13.42 18.30
N ILE A 114 11.95 -13.37 16.98
CA ILE A 114 12.44 -12.31 16.11
C ILE A 114 11.89 -10.97 16.59
N HIS A 115 10.59 -10.90 16.82
CA HIS A 115 9.89 -9.75 17.36
C HIS A 115 10.45 -9.27 18.69
N GLU A 116 10.65 -10.19 19.64
CA GLU A 116 11.23 -9.87 20.95
C GLU A 116 12.62 -9.21 20.80
N LEU A 117 13.45 -9.75 19.89
CA LEU A 117 14.81 -9.28 19.68
C LEU A 117 14.87 -7.95 18.92
N GLU A 118 13.96 -7.74 17.95
CA GLU A 118 13.78 -6.45 17.28
C GLU A 118 13.29 -5.38 18.24
N ASP A 119 12.28 -5.70 19.05
CA ASP A 119 11.66 -4.75 19.99
C ASP A 119 12.59 -4.34 21.13
N SER A 120 13.55 -5.20 21.47
CA SER A 120 14.62 -4.93 22.45
C SER A 120 15.88 -4.28 21.84
N GLY A 121 15.87 -3.97 20.54
CA GLY A 121 17.00 -3.34 19.83
C GLY A 121 18.21 -4.25 19.69
N ARG A 122 18.05 -5.57 19.87
CA ARG A 122 19.12 -6.56 19.79
C ARG A 122 19.29 -7.14 18.39
N LEU A 123 18.24 -7.07 17.57
CA LEU A 123 18.22 -7.60 16.22
C LEU A 123 17.63 -6.57 15.25
N LYS A 124 18.22 -6.50 14.07
CA LYS A 124 17.61 -5.91 12.88
C LYS A 124 17.37 -7.03 11.87
N SER A 125 16.17 -7.17 11.37
CA SER A 125 15.88 -8.10 10.27
C SER A 125 16.01 -7.39 8.94
N GLU A 126 16.56 -8.06 7.94
CA GLU A 126 16.62 -7.63 6.54
C GLU A 126 15.93 -8.67 5.68
N TYR A 127 14.69 -8.37 5.29
CA TYR A 127 13.86 -9.25 4.46
C TYR A 127 14.12 -8.99 2.98
N HIS A 128 14.55 -10.04 2.28
CA HIS A 128 14.73 -10.06 0.84
C HIS A 128 13.63 -10.90 0.21
N LEU A 129 12.72 -10.23 -0.50
CA LEU A 129 11.51 -10.84 -1.02
C LEU A 129 11.76 -11.39 -2.43
N VAL A 130 11.59 -12.70 -2.61
CA VAL A 130 11.81 -13.39 -3.88
C VAL A 130 10.52 -14.00 -4.42
N THR A 131 10.58 -14.52 -5.66
CA THR A 131 9.41 -15.05 -6.39
C THR A 131 9.72 -16.42 -7.00
N ILE A 132 10.37 -17.28 -6.22
CA ILE A 132 10.78 -18.63 -6.66
C ILE A 132 9.55 -19.48 -6.99
N ILE A 133 8.49 -19.39 -6.18
CA ILE A 133 7.29 -20.21 -6.40
C ILE A 133 6.58 -19.78 -7.68
N ASP A 134 6.45 -18.47 -7.96
CA ASP A 134 5.91 -17.98 -9.23
C ASP A 134 6.74 -18.49 -10.43
N GLY A 135 8.07 -18.57 -10.30
CA GLY A 135 8.95 -19.09 -11.35
C GLY A 135 8.85 -20.62 -11.58
N ASN A 136 8.59 -21.39 -10.52
CA ASN A 136 8.54 -22.86 -10.58
C ASN A 136 7.15 -23.39 -10.89
N ALA A 137 6.12 -22.83 -10.25
CA ALA A 137 4.74 -23.30 -10.31
C ALA A 137 3.83 -22.40 -11.17
N GLY A 138 4.35 -21.28 -11.68
CA GLY A 138 3.56 -20.26 -12.36
C GLY A 138 2.72 -19.42 -11.39
N GLY A 139 1.98 -18.46 -11.94
CA GLY A 139 1.19 -17.50 -11.17
C GLY A 139 1.93 -16.20 -10.89
N GLN A 140 1.36 -15.39 -10.00
CA GLN A 140 1.85 -14.04 -9.69
C GLN A 140 1.72 -13.68 -8.21
N GLY A 141 1.33 -14.63 -7.35
CA GLY A 141 1.05 -14.36 -5.95
C GLY A 141 2.28 -14.05 -5.13
N SER A 142 3.45 -14.63 -5.42
CA SER A 142 4.68 -14.26 -4.73
C SER A 142 5.00 -12.79 -5.00
N ARG A 143 4.97 -12.41 -6.29
CA ARG A 143 5.23 -11.03 -6.72
C ARG A 143 4.20 -10.04 -6.16
N ASN A 144 2.91 -10.35 -6.27
CA ASN A 144 1.85 -9.45 -5.81
C ASN A 144 1.86 -9.29 -4.29
N ALA A 145 2.08 -10.37 -3.52
CA ALA A 145 2.21 -10.31 -2.07
C ALA A 145 3.46 -9.51 -1.65
N ALA A 146 4.60 -9.73 -2.32
CA ALA A 146 5.82 -8.98 -2.07
C ALA A 146 5.64 -7.48 -2.35
N ASN A 147 5.06 -7.12 -3.49
CA ASN A 147 4.71 -5.74 -3.80
C ASN A 147 3.80 -5.13 -2.71
N ALA A 148 2.76 -5.86 -2.28
CA ALA A 148 1.85 -5.36 -1.25
C ALA A 148 2.54 -5.18 0.12
N ALA A 149 3.46 -6.08 0.49
CA ALA A 149 4.30 -5.92 1.68
C ALA A 149 5.16 -4.65 1.59
N LEU A 150 5.79 -4.40 0.45
CA LEU A 150 6.58 -3.18 0.20
C LEU A 150 5.71 -1.91 0.22
N CYS A 151 4.48 -1.95 -0.28
CA CYS A 151 3.53 -0.85 -0.10
C CYS A 151 3.17 -0.63 1.38
N ALA A 152 3.09 -1.69 2.19
CA ALA A 152 2.88 -1.57 3.63
C ALA A 152 4.09 -0.98 4.35
N GLN A 153 5.31 -1.18 3.82
CA GLN A 153 6.51 -0.53 4.31
C GLN A 153 6.42 1.00 4.21
N ASP A 154 5.89 1.55 3.11
CA ASP A 154 5.69 3.01 2.98
C ASP A 154 4.75 3.61 4.02
N ALA A 155 3.86 2.78 4.57
CA ALA A 155 2.94 3.13 5.64
C ALA A 155 3.50 2.82 7.05
N GLY A 156 4.72 2.28 7.16
CA GLY A 156 5.32 1.83 8.43
C GLY A 156 4.59 0.63 9.03
N LYS A 157 3.96 -0.21 8.19
CA LYS A 157 3.13 -1.35 8.58
C LYS A 157 3.63 -2.69 8.00
N PHE A 158 4.86 -2.72 7.48
CA PHE A 158 5.45 -3.94 6.89
C PHE A 158 5.35 -5.13 7.83
N ARG A 159 5.93 -5.05 9.05
CA ARG A 159 5.95 -6.16 10.02
C ARG A 159 4.56 -6.75 10.26
N ALA A 160 3.58 -5.92 10.60
CA ALA A 160 2.22 -6.38 10.86
C ALA A 160 1.52 -7.00 9.63
N TYR A 161 1.80 -6.51 8.43
CA TYR A 161 1.20 -7.03 7.21
C TYR A 161 1.92 -8.29 6.69
N HIS A 162 3.24 -8.33 6.79
CA HIS A 162 4.08 -9.51 6.56
C HIS A 162 3.62 -10.69 7.41
N ASP A 163 3.43 -10.45 8.72
CA ASP A 163 2.90 -11.47 9.63
C ASP A 163 1.53 -12.00 9.19
N LEU A 164 0.67 -11.09 8.76
CA LEU A 164 -0.68 -11.39 8.36
C LEU A 164 -0.71 -12.22 7.08
N LEU A 165 0.16 -11.90 6.10
CA LEU A 165 0.31 -12.66 4.87
C LEU A 165 0.69 -14.10 5.19
N TYR A 166 1.72 -14.35 6.00
CA TYR A 166 2.09 -15.72 6.35
C TYR A 166 1.02 -16.46 7.16
N SER A 167 0.31 -15.75 8.04
CA SER A 167 -0.80 -16.33 8.81
C SER A 167 -2.03 -16.67 7.94
N HIS A 168 -2.09 -16.16 6.71
CA HIS A 168 -3.16 -16.41 5.73
C HIS A 168 -2.62 -16.91 4.39
N GLN A 169 -1.41 -17.50 4.39
CA GLN A 169 -0.80 -18.04 3.18
C GLN A 169 -1.70 -19.16 2.64
N PRO A 170 -2.14 -19.08 1.37
CA PRO A 170 -2.89 -20.15 0.75
C PRO A 170 -1.97 -21.37 0.53
N PRO A 171 -2.52 -22.59 0.42
CA PRO A 171 -1.75 -23.74 -0.04
C PRO A 171 -1.02 -23.40 -1.35
N GLU A 172 0.25 -23.80 -1.48
CA GLU A 172 1.13 -23.40 -2.59
C GLU A 172 0.52 -23.54 -4.01
N PRO A 173 -0.24 -24.61 -4.34
CA PRO A 173 -0.91 -24.75 -5.64
C PRO A 173 -2.00 -23.70 -5.91
N GLN A 174 -2.53 -23.07 -4.87
CA GLN A 174 -3.57 -22.05 -4.96
C GLN A 174 -2.93 -20.66 -4.99
N ASP A 175 -2.88 -20.05 -6.17
CA ASP A 175 -2.34 -18.70 -6.34
C ASP A 175 -3.29 -17.58 -5.85
N LYS A 176 -3.85 -17.73 -4.65
CA LYS A 176 -4.84 -16.77 -4.10
C LYS A 176 -4.22 -15.39 -3.85
N PHE A 177 -2.93 -15.33 -3.52
CA PHE A 177 -2.19 -14.08 -3.46
C PHE A 177 -1.99 -13.42 -4.83
N GLY A 178 -2.23 -14.14 -5.93
CA GLY A 178 -2.29 -13.57 -7.26
C GLY A 178 -3.46 -12.59 -7.44
N ASP A 179 -4.51 -12.67 -6.61
CA ASP A 179 -5.59 -11.70 -6.56
C ASP A 179 -5.27 -10.52 -5.64
N LYS A 180 -5.01 -9.36 -6.25
CA LYS A 180 -4.77 -8.11 -5.51
C LYS A 180 -5.94 -7.69 -4.62
N LYS A 181 -7.19 -8.05 -4.96
CA LYS A 181 -8.36 -7.76 -4.11
C LYS A 181 -8.29 -8.53 -2.80
N TYR A 182 -7.85 -9.79 -2.85
CA TYR A 182 -7.64 -10.59 -1.64
C TYR A 182 -6.53 -10.02 -0.75
N LEU A 183 -5.42 -9.57 -1.34
CA LEU A 183 -4.36 -8.86 -0.61
C LEU A 183 -4.89 -7.59 0.08
N LEU A 184 -5.67 -6.77 -0.64
CA LEU A 184 -6.31 -5.59 -0.06
C LEU A 184 -7.30 -5.94 1.05
N GLN A 185 -8.05 -7.04 0.93
CA GLN A 185 -8.95 -7.54 1.96
C GLN A 185 -8.17 -7.94 3.22
N LEU A 186 -7.05 -8.65 3.09
CA LEU A 186 -6.18 -8.96 4.22
C LEU A 186 -5.63 -7.69 4.85
N ALA A 187 -5.16 -6.73 4.05
CA ALA A 187 -4.66 -5.46 4.55
C ALA A 187 -5.68 -4.71 5.43
N GLY A 188 -6.98 -4.89 5.18
CA GLY A 188 -8.06 -4.36 6.03
C GLY A 188 -8.03 -4.83 7.49
N LYS A 189 -7.35 -5.94 7.79
CA LYS A 189 -7.14 -6.43 9.16
C LYS A 189 -6.00 -5.70 9.89
N VAL A 190 -5.16 -4.94 9.18
CA VAL A 190 -4.09 -4.12 9.77
C VAL A 190 -4.58 -2.68 9.93
N LYS A 191 -4.78 -2.25 11.18
CA LYS A 191 -5.28 -0.91 11.49
C LYS A 191 -4.41 0.18 10.86
N GLY A 192 -5.04 1.01 10.03
CA GLY A 192 -4.42 2.17 9.39
C GLY A 192 -3.56 1.85 8.17
N LEU A 193 -3.56 0.62 7.67
CA LEU A 193 -2.82 0.27 6.45
C LEU A 193 -3.56 0.68 5.17
N VAL A 194 -4.86 0.39 5.09
CA VAL A 194 -5.66 0.66 3.88
C VAL A 194 -5.90 2.15 3.74
N THR A 195 -5.15 2.78 2.84
CA THR A 195 -5.25 4.19 2.45
C THR A 195 -5.32 4.28 0.93
N PRO A 196 -5.80 5.39 0.33
CA PRO A 196 -5.78 5.56 -1.13
C PRO A 196 -4.38 5.35 -1.73
N ALA A 197 -3.33 5.80 -1.04
CA ALA A 197 -1.94 5.62 -1.47
C ALA A 197 -1.53 4.13 -1.45
N PHE A 198 -1.84 3.41 -0.37
CA PHE A 198 -1.57 1.97 -0.27
C PHE A 198 -2.33 1.19 -1.36
N THR A 199 -3.64 1.42 -1.50
CA THR A 199 -4.46 0.73 -2.50
C THR A 199 -3.95 0.97 -3.92
N LYS A 200 -3.57 2.21 -4.25
CA LYS A 200 -2.96 2.53 -5.54
C LYS A 200 -1.63 1.80 -5.72
N CYS A 201 -0.74 1.84 -4.71
CA CYS A 201 0.55 1.16 -4.76
C CYS A 201 0.42 -0.35 -5.04
N VAL A 202 -0.52 -1.01 -4.36
CA VAL A 202 -0.81 -2.44 -4.56
C VAL A 202 -1.34 -2.70 -5.97
N ASN A 203 -2.35 -1.93 -6.40
CA ASN A 203 -2.98 -2.12 -7.71
C ASN A 203 -2.02 -1.88 -8.87
N ASP A 204 -1.17 -0.86 -8.76
CA ASP A 204 -0.21 -0.49 -9.81
C ASP A 204 1.00 -1.41 -9.86
N GLY A 205 1.25 -2.23 -8.83
CA GLY A 205 2.49 -3.02 -8.78
C GLY A 205 3.72 -2.13 -8.64
N THR A 206 3.63 -1.04 -7.88
CA THR A 206 4.66 0.02 -7.79
C THR A 206 6.06 -0.52 -7.53
N TYR A 207 6.18 -1.61 -6.77
CA TYR A 207 7.44 -2.24 -6.39
C TYR A 207 7.72 -3.56 -7.11
N ASP A 208 6.99 -3.91 -8.17
CA ASP A 208 7.23 -5.14 -8.95
C ASP A 208 8.68 -5.23 -9.46
N ARG A 209 9.26 -4.11 -9.91
CA ARG A 209 10.68 -4.07 -10.35
C ARG A 209 11.66 -4.25 -9.19
N PHE A 210 11.33 -3.75 -7.99
CA PHE A 210 12.15 -3.94 -6.80
C PHE A 210 12.17 -5.43 -6.40
N VAL A 211 10.99 -6.06 -6.41
CA VAL A 211 10.84 -7.50 -6.16
C VAL A 211 11.62 -8.32 -7.19
N LYS A 212 11.49 -7.97 -8.49
CA LYS A 212 12.26 -8.62 -9.54
C LYS A 212 13.77 -8.49 -9.29
N LYS A 213 14.26 -7.29 -8.96
CA LYS A 213 15.68 -7.07 -8.65
C LYS A 213 16.15 -7.92 -7.47
N SER A 214 15.32 -8.06 -6.43
CA SER A 214 15.62 -8.94 -5.29
C SER A 214 15.68 -10.42 -5.72
N ASN A 215 14.73 -10.88 -6.53
CA ASN A 215 14.74 -12.23 -7.07
C ASN A 215 15.96 -12.51 -7.99
N ASP A 216 16.37 -11.56 -8.82
CA ASP A 216 17.56 -11.67 -9.67
C ASP A 216 18.85 -11.76 -8.82
N ALA A 217 18.92 -10.98 -7.73
CA ALA A 217 20.02 -11.07 -6.77
C ALA A 217 20.05 -12.43 -6.06
N PHE A 218 18.90 -12.99 -5.70
CA PHE A 218 18.81 -14.34 -5.15
C PHE A 218 19.32 -15.39 -6.16
N ALA A 219 18.90 -15.32 -7.43
CA ALA A 219 19.30 -16.29 -8.46
C ALA A 219 20.82 -16.37 -8.67
N THR A 220 21.55 -15.27 -8.39
CA THR A 220 23.01 -15.17 -8.53
C THR A 220 23.77 -15.33 -7.21
N SER A 221 23.07 -15.44 -6.08
CA SER A 221 23.66 -15.52 -4.74
C SER A 221 24.32 -16.86 -4.41
N GLY A 222 23.97 -17.93 -5.13
CA GLY A 222 24.35 -19.30 -4.83
C GLY A 222 23.46 -20.02 -3.81
N TYR A 223 22.49 -19.33 -3.19
CA TYR A 223 21.46 -19.95 -2.37
C TYR A 223 20.51 -20.80 -3.23
N ARG A 224 19.96 -21.87 -2.65
CA ARG A 224 19.24 -22.92 -3.38
C ARG A 224 17.76 -23.03 -3.04
N GLY A 225 17.30 -22.30 -2.05
CA GLY A 225 15.89 -22.33 -1.66
C GLY A 225 15.56 -21.28 -0.62
N THR A 226 14.28 -21.17 -0.35
CA THR A 226 13.75 -20.34 0.73
C THR A 226 13.09 -21.23 1.81
N PRO A 227 13.13 -20.79 3.08
CA PRO A 227 13.87 -19.62 3.55
C PRO A 227 15.38 -19.86 3.53
N THR A 228 16.16 -18.85 3.14
CA THR A 228 17.59 -18.80 3.48
C THR A 228 17.75 -17.78 4.59
N VAL A 229 18.25 -18.23 5.75
CA VAL A 229 18.33 -17.41 6.95
C VAL A 229 19.79 -17.29 7.39
N LEU A 230 20.27 -16.06 7.50
CA LEU A 230 21.64 -15.78 7.93
C LEU A 230 21.63 -14.92 9.19
N LEU A 231 22.40 -15.30 10.20
CA LEU A 231 22.70 -14.43 11.33
C LEU A 231 24.09 -13.85 11.17
N ASN A 232 24.21 -12.53 11.05
CA ASN A 232 25.48 -11.84 10.84
C ASN A 232 26.30 -12.43 9.68
N GLY A 233 25.59 -12.81 8.58
CA GLY A 233 26.18 -13.42 7.39
C GLY A 233 26.45 -14.92 7.48
N LYS A 234 26.24 -15.56 8.64
CA LYS A 234 26.38 -17.02 8.80
C LYS A 234 25.06 -17.72 8.52
N ASP A 235 25.10 -18.68 7.59
CA ASP A 235 23.95 -19.49 7.18
C ASP A 235 23.50 -20.45 8.28
N LEU A 236 22.29 -20.23 8.80
CA LEU A 236 21.75 -20.97 9.92
C LEU A 236 21.34 -22.41 9.55
N SER A 237 21.15 -22.71 8.26
CA SER A 237 20.89 -24.09 7.83
C SER A 237 22.09 -25.03 8.06
N LYS A 238 23.29 -24.46 8.18
CA LYS A 238 24.54 -25.20 8.44
C LYS A 238 24.82 -25.36 9.93
N GLU A 239 24.06 -24.67 10.78
CA GLU A 239 24.19 -24.77 12.22
C GLU A 239 23.43 -26.00 12.74
N LYS A 240 24.04 -26.71 13.71
CA LYS A 240 23.45 -27.89 14.37
C LYS A 240 22.89 -28.97 13.40
N GLY A 241 23.50 -29.14 12.23
CA GLY A 241 23.03 -30.11 11.24
C GLY A 241 21.59 -29.87 10.76
N GLY A 242 21.13 -28.61 10.76
CA GLY A 242 19.77 -28.23 10.37
C GLY A 242 18.73 -28.30 11.51
N GLN A 243 19.12 -28.74 12.71
CA GLN A 243 18.26 -28.72 13.90
C GLN A 243 18.37 -27.38 14.62
N PHE A 244 17.85 -26.35 13.96
CA PHE A 244 17.86 -24.97 14.44
C PHE A 244 16.45 -24.56 14.88
N GLY A 245 16.31 -24.08 16.13
CA GLY A 245 15.03 -23.65 16.69
C GLY A 245 15.00 -22.20 17.19
N PRO A 246 13.81 -21.66 17.56
CA PRO A 246 13.66 -20.30 18.07
C PRO A 246 14.54 -19.99 19.30
N ALA A 247 14.68 -20.94 20.23
CA ALA A 247 15.53 -20.78 21.40
C ALA A 247 17.02 -20.66 21.03
N ASP A 248 17.44 -21.35 19.97
CA ASP A 248 18.81 -21.26 19.46
C ASP A 248 19.07 -19.90 18.83
N LEU A 249 18.14 -19.38 18.02
CA LEU A 249 18.23 -18.02 17.47
C LEU A 249 18.43 -17.00 18.59
N LYS A 250 17.59 -17.07 19.63
CA LYS A 250 17.68 -16.18 20.79
C LYS A 250 19.06 -16.25 21.43
N LYS A 251 19.53 -17.46 21.71
CA LYS A 251 20.83 -17.70 22.32
C LYS A 251 21.96 -17.13 21.46
N MET A 252 21.97 -17.42 20.16
CA MET A 252 23.00 -16.94 19.24
C MET A 252 23.03 -15.41 19.16
N VAL A 253 21.87 -14.75 19.10
CA VAL A 253 21.79 -13.28 19.08
C VAL A 253 22.30 -12.69 20.40
N LEU A 254 21.86 -13.22 21.55
CA LEU A 254 22.33 -12.74 22.85
C LEU A 254 23.83 -12.97 23.04
N ASP A 255 24.36 -14.10 22.59
CA ASP A 255 25.79 -14.42 22.63
C ASP A 255 26.60 -13.48 21.71
N ALA A 256 26.14 -13.22 20.48
CA ALA A 256 26.78 -12.30 19.54
C ALA A 256 26.72 -10.82 19.97
N ASN A 257 25.78 -10.50 20.86
CA ASN A 257 25.56 -9.17 21.40
C ASN A 257 26.21 -8.93 22.76
N LYS A 258 26.97 -9.91 23.30
CA LYS A 258 27.72 -9.73 24.55
C LYS A 258 28.59 -8.48 24.48
N ALA A 259 28.52 -7.66 25.54
CA ALA A 259 29.19 -6.36 25.66
C ALA A 259 28.81 -5.29 24.62
N LYS A 260 27.80 -5.51 23.78
CA LYS A 260 27.26 -4.51 22.85
C LYS A 260 26.00 -3.88 23.42
N GLN A 261 25.85 -2.57 23.23
CA GLN A 261 24.60 -1.89 23.58
C GLN A 261 23.51 -2.28 22.56
N PRO A 262 22.25 -2.48 22.98
CA PRO A 262 21.15 -2.50 22.04
C PRO A 262 21.09 -1.20 21.25
N GLY A 263 20.69 -1.32 19.99
CA GLY A 263 20.38 -0.15 19.19
C GLY A 263 19.19 0.60 19.77
N ASN A 264 19.20 1.92 19.65
CA ASN A 264 18.09 2.74 20.06
C ASN A 264 16.88 2.45 19.17
N LYS A 265 15.69 2.35 19.76
CA LYS A 265 14.44 2.34 18.98
C LYS A 265 14.48 3.58 18.08
N GLN A 266 14.52 3.38 16.77
CA GLN A 266 14.75 4.46 15.82
C GLN A 266 13.76 5.61 16.11
N PRO A 267 14.24 6.84 16.40
CA PRO A 267 13.37 7.98 16.54
C PRO A 267 13.05 8.50 15.14
N GLY A 268 11.80 8.35 14.72
CA GLY A 268 11.21 9.24 13.73
C GLY A 268 11.05 10.65 14.33
N LYS A 269 12.16 11.37 14.54
CA LYS A 269 12.34 12.82 14.72
C LYS A 269 13.67 13.09 15.41
N LYS A 270 14.61 13.72 14.72
CA LYS A 270 15.54 14.63 15.39
C LYS A 270 14.73 15.88 15.74
N SER A 271 14.17 15.94 16.96
CA SER A 271 13.71 17.22 17.50
C SER A 271 14.94 18.07 17.77
N ALA A 272 14.99 19.24 17.14
CA ALA A 272 15.94 20.28 17.46
C ALA A 272 15.89 20.58 18.96
N THR A 273 17.07 20.71 19.55
CA THR A 273 17.28 21.16 20.92
C THR A 273 16.57 22.50 21.14
N PRO A 274 15.70 22.66 22.16
CA PRO A 274 15.25 23.98 22.55
C PRO A 274 16.37 24.65 23.33
N HIS A 275 16.93 25.73 22.77
CA HIS A 275 17.69 26.69 23.55
C HIS A 275 16.75 27.30 24.61
N THR A 276 17.07 27.08 25.87
CA THR A 276 16.48 27.77 27.01
C THR A 276 16.86 29.24 26.97
N GLY A 277 15.90 30.09 26.60
CA GLY A 277 15.93 31.54 26.77
C GLY A 277 14.67 31.97 27.51
N ALA A 278 14.83 32.37 28.76
CA ALA A 278 13.77 32.77 29.67
C ALA A 278 13.16 34.14 29.30
N SER A 279 11.83 34.28 29.48
CA SER A 279 11.19 35.53 29.97
C SER A 279 9.68 35.33 30.23
N PRO A 280 9.07 36.19 31.07
CA PRO A 280 8.05 35.78 32.03
C PRO A 280 6.61 36.13 31.64
N GLN A 281 5.71 35.34 32.25
CA GLN A 281 4.34 35.62 32.70
C GLN A 281 3.58 36.79 32.05
N ASP A 282 2.42 36.48 31.44
CA ASP A 282 1.23 37.31 31.63
C ASP A 282 -0.10 36.53 31.50
N LYS A 283 -0.77 36.49 32.65
CA LYS A 283 -2.21 36.57 32.98
C LYS A 283 -3.26 36.14 31.95
N HIS A 284 -4.04 35.15 32.38
CA HIS A 284 -5.35 34.76 31.86
C HIS A 284 -6.48 35.46 32.65
N PRO A 285 -7.56 35.88 31.98
CA PRO A 285 -8.92 35.78 32.51
C PRO A 285 -9.77 34.99 31.48
N GLY A 286 -10.51 33.93 31.77
CA GLY A 286 -11.37 33.65 32.93
C GLY A 286 -12.82 34.01 32.59
N THR A 287 -13.65 33.02 32.17
CA THR A 287 -15.14 32.91 32.33
C THR A 287 -15.70 31.73 31.47
N PRO A 288 -16.94 31.22 31.69
CA PRO A 288 -17.29 30.31 32.78
C PRO A 288 -18.02 29.02 32.33
N GLN A 289 -18.17 28.08 33.26
CA GLN A 289 -18.89 26.80 33.12
C GLN A 289 -20.40 26.98 33.00
N ASP A 290 -21.02 26.33 32.02
CA ASP A 290 -22.45 26.03 32.02
C ASP A 290 -22.72 24.59 32.46
N LYS A 291 -23.57 24.50 33.47
CA LYS A 291 -24.09 23.30 34.12
C LYS A 291 -25.26 22.75 33.30
N HIS A 292 -25.34 21.44 33.13
CA HIS A 292 -26.60 20.78 32.78
C HIS A 292 -26.92 19.62 33.75
N PRO A 293 -28.17 19.49 34.21
CA PRO A 293 -28.58 18.51 35.21
C PRO A 293 -28.95 17.16 34.57
N GLY A 294 -28.84 16.09 35.36
CA GLY A 294 -29.01 14.72 34.90
C GLY A 294 -30.41 14.11 35.00
N MET A 295 -30.44 12.87 34.49
CA MET A 295 -31.34 11.73 34.78
C MET A 295 -32.79 11.76 34.24
N PRO A 296 -33.46 10.59 34.04
CA PRO A 296 -33.15 9.26 34.61
C PRO A 296 -33.09 8.07 33.63
N GLN A 297 -32.62 6.94 34.18
CA GLN A 297 -32.63 5.60 33.61
C GLN A 297 -33.98 4.92 33.89
N ASP A 298 -34.60 4.34 32.86
CA ASP A 298 -35.74 3.45 33.02
C ASP A 298 -35.31 1.98 32.88
N LYS A 299 -35.60 1.25 33.95
CA LYS A 299 -35.68 -0.21 34.04
C LYS A 299 -37.02 -0.65 33.45
N HIS A 300 -37.07 -1.79 32.73
CA HIS A 300 -38.15 -2.80 32.90
C HIS A 300 -37.91 -4.08 32.06
N PRO A 301 -38.64 -5.20 32.30
CA PRO A 301 -38.05 -6.51 32.56
C PRO A 301 -38.54 -7.62 31.60
N GLY A 302 -38.11 -8.85 31.84
CA GLY A 302 -38.99 -10.03 31.70
C GLY A 302 -38.86 -10.83 30.40
N THR A 303 -38.18 -11.96 30.50
CA THR A 303 -38.38 -13.17 29.69
C THR A 303 -39.79 -13.74 29.87
N PRO A 304 -40.26 -14.54 28.89
CA PRO A 304 -40.69 -15.89 29.27
C PRO A 304 -40.13 -17.01 28.38
N GLN A 305 -40.00 -18.16 29.03
CA GLN A 305 -39.62 -19.49 28.55
C GLN A 305 -40.66 -20.10 27.61
N ASP A 306 -40.20 -21.08 26.81
CA ASP A 306 -40.88 -22.32 26.36
C ASP A 306 -40.22 -22.76 25.03
N LYS A 307 -39.90 -24.00 24.67
CA LYS A 307 -40.06 -25.36 25.20
C LYS A 307 -39.07 -26.27 24.44
N HIS A 308 -38.41 -27.19 25.14
CA HIS A 308 -37.90 -28.46 24.59
C HIS A 308 -39.07 -29.45 24.45
N PRO A 309 -39.08 -30.39 23.48
CA PRO A 309 -38.28 -31.64 23.49
C PRO A 309 -37.70 -31.96 22.08
N GLY A 310 -36.85 -32.95 21.82
CA GLY A 310 -36.56 -34.22 22.46
C GLY A 310 -35.46 -34.99 21.70
N ARG A 311 -34.99 -36.06 22.34
CA ARG A 311 -33.96 -37.03 21.92
C ARG A 311 -34.33 -37.83 20.66
N SER A 312 -33.32 -38.22 19.87
CA SER A 312 -33.14 -39.59 19.33
C SER A 312 -31.73 -39.68 18.71
N ALA A 313 -30.80 -40.43 19.30
CA ALA A 313 -30.55 -41.86 19.09
C ALA A 313 -29.74 -42.15 17.81
N ALA A 314 -28.50 -42.60 18.04
CA ALA A 314 -27.62 -43.24 17.06
C ALA A 314 -28.14 -44.63 16.65
N PRO A 315 -27.58 -45.21 15.59
CA PRO A 315 -27.28 -46.64 15.62
C PRO A 315 -25.81 -46.95 15.34
N GLN A 316 -25.33 -47.93 16.10
CA GLN A 316 -24.11 -48.70 15.87
C GLN A 316 -24.29 -49.64 14.67
N GLY A 317 -23.18 -49.95 13.99
CA GLY A 317 -23.10 -50.94 12.92
C GLY A 317 -21.70 -51.56 12.84
N GLU A 318 -21.58 -52.70 13.53
CA GLU A 318 -20.57 -53.79 13.52
C GLU A 318 -19.89 -54.05 12.15
N LEU A 319 -18.55 -54.06 12.04
CA LEU A 319 -17.61 -55.20 12.14
C LEU A 319 -17.82 -56.36 11.13
N THR A 320 -17.04 -56.37 10.05
CA THR A 320 -16.33 -57.52 9.44
C THR A 320 -15.12 -56.91 8.69
N GLY A 321 -13.87 -57.34 8.74
CA GLY A 321 -13.25 -58.62 9.06
C GLY A 321 -12.64 -59.21 7.79
N ARG A 322 -11.39 -58.85 7.41
CA ARG A 322 -10.49 -59.79 6.71
C ARG A 322 -9.01 -59.38 6.65
N SER A 323 -8.23 -60.34 7.13
CA SER A 323 -6.77 -60.50 7.10
C SER A 323 -6.23 -60.73 5.69
N GLY A 324 -5.01 -60.27 5.43
CA GLY A 324 -4.17 -60.64 4.27
C GLY A 324 -2.76 -60.07 4.41
N ALA A 325 -1.79 -60.95 4.68
CA ALA A 325 -0.39 -60.71 5.00
C ALA A 325 0.49 -60.30 3.77
N PRO A 326 1.78 -59.96 3.94
CA PRO A 326 2.65 -59.43 2.90
C PRO A 326 3.46 -60.53 2.17
N ALA A 327 3.95 -60.22 0.96
CA ALA A 327 5.02 -60.98 0.32
C ALA A 327 5.88 -60.09 -0.58
N SER A 328 7.19 -60.17 -0.32
CA SER A 328 8.37 -59.86 -1.14
C SER A 328 8.71 -58.40 -1.46
#